data_AF-W8C0P8-F1
#
_entry.id   AF-W8C0P8-F1
#
_cell.length_a   1.000
_cell.length_b   1.000
_cell.length_c   1.000
_cell.angle_alpha   90.00
_cell.angle_beta   90.00
_cell.angle_gamma   90.00
#
_symmetry.space_group_name_H-M   'P 1'
#
loop_
_entity.id
_entity.type
_entity.pdbx_description
1 polymer ?
#
loop_
_entity_poly.entity_id
_entity_poly.type
_entity_poly.pdbx_seq_one_letter_code
_entity_poly.pdbx_strand_id
1 'polypeptide(L)'
;MILKVPSNDWSDQFEYVVEEDESLSDLEDEQDFSEYLWMENEEEFDKNELKRLEEEDIMKECLEAMLEDELEAELAEWQKAKAEELNAALSSLAVSECNVEHSILNPLAAEFVPQKHIIGLGTS
;
A
#
# COMPACT_ATOMS: atom_id res chain seq x y z
N MET A 1 26.66 26.27 2.33
CA MET A 1 26.73 26.93 3.65
C MET A 1 27.81 26.22 4.43
N ILE A 2 28.84 26.93 4.90
CA ILE A 2 29.95 26.32 5.65
C ILE A 2 29.49 26.21 7.10
N LEU A 3 29.31 24.97 7.58
CA LEU A 3 28.95 24.70 8.98
C LEU A 3 30.15 25.07 9.86
N LYS A 4 29.98 26.07 10.73
CA LYS A 4 31.00 26.48 11.70
C LYS A 4 30.91 25.52 12.88
N VAL A 5 31.89 24.62 13.00
CA VAL A 5 32.03 23.76 14.18
C VAL A 5 32.35 24.68 15.38
N PRO A 6 31.56 24.65 16.47
CA PRO A 6 31.92 25.36 17.68
C PRO A 6 33.25 24.82 18.21
N SER A 7 34.23 25.72 18.40
CA SER A 7 35.51 25.43 19.04
C SER A 7 35.27 25.23 20.54
N ASN A 8 34.76 24.06 20.92
CA ASN A 8 34.83 23.60 22.29
C ASN A 8 36.19 22.91 22.41
N ASP A 9 37.13 23.52 23.12
CA ASP A 9 38.42 22.90 23.44
C ASP A 9 38.20 22.03 24.67
N TRP A 10 38.08 20.72 24.46
CA TRP A 10 37.87 19.74 25.53
C TRP A 10 39.16 19.46 26.31
N SER A 11 40.28 20.08 25.92
CA SER A 11 41.59 19.89 26.53
C SER A 11 41.65 20.38 27.98
N ASP A 12 40.86 21.39 28.35
CA ASP A 12 40.87 21.98 29.69
C ASP A 12 39.97 21.27 30.71
N GLN A 13 39.15 20.30 30.28
CA GLN A 13 38.22 19.59 31.17
C GLN A 13 38.81 18.29 31.77
N PHE A 14 39.97 17.85 31.28
CA PHE A 14 40.72 16.75 31.89
C PHE A 14 41.71 17.29 32.92
N GLU A 15 41.19 17.84 34.02
CA GLU A 15 41.98 17.97 35.23
C GLU A 15 42.30 16.54 35.70
N TYR A 16 43.54 16.14 35.46
CA TYR A 16 44.06 14.82 35.81
C TYR A 16 44.15 14.74 37.33
N VAL A 17 43.04 14.40 37.98
CA VAL A 17 43.05 13.92 39.36
C VAL A 17 43.62 12.50 39.30
N VAL A 18 44.95 12.39 39.36
CA VAL A 18 45.60 11.14 39.75
C VAL A 18 45.34 10.97 41.25
N GLU A 19 44.13 10.54 41.61
CA GLU A 19 43.92 9.86 42.87
C GLU A 19 44.39 8.41 42.65
N GLU A 20 45.58 8.09 43.15
CA GLU A 20 46.02 6.70 43.34
C GLU A 20 45.08 6.07 44.40
N ASP A 21 43.90 5.64 43.97
CA ASP A 21 43.02 4.81 44.80
C ASP A 21 43.37 3.33 44.58
N GLU A 22 43.96 2.72 45.61
CA GLU A 22 44.28 1.29 45.69
C GLU A 22 43.02 0.41 45.81
N SER A 23 41.96 0.68 45.02
CA SER A 23 40.70 -0.10 44.98
C SER A 23 40.47 -0.84 43.66
N LEU A 24 41.49 -0.92 42.79
CA LEU A 24 41.43 -1.59 41.49
C LEU A 24 41.24 -3.13 41.56
N SER A 25 41.14 -3.72 42.75
CA SER A 25 40.95 -5.16 42.93
C SER A 25 39.51 -5.64 42.70
N ASP A 26 38.52 -4.74 42.66
CA ASP A 26 37.10 -5.10 42.41
C ASP A 26 36.73 -5.00 40.91
N LEU A 27 37.70 -4.65 40.05
CA LEU A 27 37.58 -4.67 38.58
C LEU A 27 38.14 -5.98 37.97
N GLU A 28 38.47 -6.96 38.81
CA GLU A 28 39.05 -8.25 38.40
C GLU A 28 37.99 -9.31 38.07
N ASP A 29 36.71 -9.05 38.37
CA ASP A 29 35.58 -9.80 37.81
C ASP A 29 35.45 -9.41 36.33
N GLU A 30 36.19 -10.12 35.48
CA GLU A 30 36.13 -10.17 34.02
C GLU A 30 35.74 -8.81 33.39
N GLN A 31 36.73 -7.99 33.05
CA GLN A 31 36.54 -6.73 32.34
C GLN A 31 35.88 -7.00 30.96
N ASP A 32 34.54 -7.15 30.96
CA ASP A 32 33.73 -7.53 29.82
C ASP A 32 33.55 -6.32 28.91
N PHE A 33 34.57 -6.05 28.12
CA PHE A 33 34.53 -5.01 27.10
C PHE A 33 33.75 -5.43 25.85
N SER A 34 33.02 -6.55 25.86
CA SER A 34 32.24 -6.99 24.71
C SER A 34 31.23 -5.93 24.25
N GLU A 35 30.65 -5.16 25.17
CA GLU A 35 29.79 -4.01 24.86
C GLU A 35 30.52 -2.88 24.10
N TYR A 36 31.83 -2.73 24.30
CA TYR A 36 32.66 -1.72 23.64
C TYR A 36 33.38 -2.24 22.37
N LEU A 37 33.30 -3.54 22.09
CA LEU A 37 33.86 -4.21 20.90
C LEU A 37 32.85 -4.35 19.75
N TRP A 38 31.78 -3.55 19.75
CA TRP A 38 30.79 -3.45 18.67
C TRP A 38 31.38 -3.28 17.25
N MET A 39 32.58 -2.71 17.14
CA MET A 39 33.29 -2.54 15.86
C MET A 39 33.90 -3.83 15.28
N GLU A 40 34.16 -4.87 16.08
CA GLU A 40 34.80 -6.09 15.60
C GLU A 40 33.88 -6.90 14.66
N ASN A 41 32.57 -6.87 14.93
CA ASN A 41 31.53 -7.53 14.14
C ASN A 41 30.63 -6.55 13.37
N GLU A 42 31.03 -5.28 13.21
CA GLU A 42 30.22 -4.24 12.54
C GLU A 42 29.82 -4.68 11.11
N GLU A 43 30.78 -5.19 10.32
CA GLU A 43 30.52 -5.65 8.94
C GLU A 43 29.59 -6.87 8.89
N GLU A 44 29.67 -7.76 9.88
CA GLU A 44 28.79 -8.94 9.95
C GLU A 44 27.37 -8.55 10.37
N PHE A 45 27.24 -7.60 11.30
CA PHE A 45 25.96 -7.05 11.72
C PHE A 45 25.26 -6.35 10.54
N ASP A 46 25.96 -5.47 9.83
CA ASP A 46 25.43 -4.78 8.65
C ASP A 46 24.96 -5.77 7.59
N LYS A 47 25.74 -6.80 7.33
CA LYS A 47 25.37 -7.85 6.37
C LYS A 47 24.13 -8.62 6.82
N ASN A 48 24.02 -8.94 8.10
CA ASN A 48 22.87 -9.67 8.64
C ASN A 48 21.60 -8.81 8.60
N GLU A 49 21.69 -7.54 8.99
CA GLU A 49 20.55 -6.62 8.92
C GLU A 49 20.11 -6.37 7.48
N LEU A 50 21.05 -6.18 6.55
CA LEU A 50 20.73 -6.01 5.13
C LEU A 50 20.02 -7.25 4.58
N LYS A 51 20.52 -8.44 4.92
CA LYS A 51 19.90 -9.70 4.53
C LYS A 51 18.51 -9.87 5.14
N ARG A 52 18.31 -9.49 6.41
CA ARG A 52 16.99 -9.53 7.05
C ARG A 52 16.00 -8.64 6.31
N LEU A 53 16.40 -7.41 5.97
CA LEU A 53 15.55 -6.48 5.20
C LEU A 53 15.21 -7.03 3.81
N GLU A 54 16.17 -7.64 3.11
CA GLU A 54 15.94 -8.27 1.81
C GLU A 54 14.94 -9.44 1.93
N GLU A 55 15.09 -10.31 2.93
CA GLU A 55 14.16 -11.42 3.18
C GLU A 55 12.76 -10.93 3.57
N GLU A 56 12.66 -9.86 4.36
CA GLU A 56 11.39 -9.21 4.71
C GLU A 56 10.68 -8.63 3.47
N ASP A 57 11.41 -7.96 2.58
CA ASP A 57 10.86 -7.39 1.35
C ASP A 57 10.34 -8.49 0.41
N ILE A 58 11.10 -9.58 0.21
CA ILE A 58 10.67 -10.72 -0.60
C ILE A 58 9.41 -11.38 -0.02
N MET A 59 9.37 -11.55 1.31
CA MET A 59 8.20 -12.13 1.98
C MET A 59 6.96 -11.27 1.78
N LYS A 60 7.12 -9.94 1.88
CA LYS A 60 6.04 -8.98 1.71
C LYS A 60 5.51 -8.97 0.28
N GLU A 61 6.38 -8.98 -0.72
CA GLU A 61 6.00 -9.05 -2.14
C GLU A 61 5.18 -10.31 -2.43
N CYS A 62 5.60 -11.46 -1.90
CA CYS A 62 4.88 -12.72 -2.05
C CYS A 62 3.46 -12.66 -1.45
N LEU A 63 3.33 -12.10 -0.25
CA LEU A 63 2.03 -11.93 0.41
C LEU A 63 1.13 -10.95 -0.35
N GLU A 64 1.68 -9.86 -0.85
CA GLU A 64 0.95 -8.85 -1.61
C GLU A 64 0.41 -9.42 -2.93
N ALA A 65 1.23 -10.19 -3.67
CA ALA A 65 0.79 -10.86 -4.90
C ALA A 65 -0.36 -11.85 -4.65
N MET A 66 -0.30 -12.64 -3.58
CA MET A 66 -1.40 -13.56 -3.23
C MET A 66 -2.70 -12.82 -2.90
N LEU A 67 -2.61 -11.67 -2.22
CA LEU A 67 -3.78 -10.87 -1.86
C LEU A 67 -4.36 -10.15 -3.09
N GLU A 68 -3.51 -9.68 -3.99
CA GLU A 68 -3.93 -9.06 -5.25
C GLU A 68 -4.68 -10.06 -6.15
N ASP A 69 -4.19 -11.30 -6.25
CA ASP A 69 -4.89 -12.38 -6.97
C ASP A 69 -6.28 -12.67 -6.38
N GLU A 70 -6.41 -12.71 -5.04
CA GLU A 70 -7.70 -12.90 -4.36
C GLU A 70 -8.66 -11.74 -4.63
N LEU A 71 -8.17 -10.50 -4.55
CA LEU A 71 -8.95 -9.30 -4.82
C LEU A 71 -9.43 -9.23 -6.28
N GLU A 72 -8.57 -9.59 -7.24
CA GLU A 72 -8.93 -9.63 -8.65
C GLU A 72 -10.02 -10.68 -8.92
N ALA A 73 -9.94 -11.85 -8.29
CA ALA A 73 -10.97 -12.88 -8.37
C ALA A 73 -12.32 -12.38 -7.80
N GLU A 74 -12.33 -11.76 -6.63
CA GLU A 74 -13.54 -11.20 -6.01
C GLU A 74 -14.17 -10.11 -6.91
N LEU A 75 -13.34 -9.22 -7.47
CA LEU A 75 -13.81 -8.18 -8.37
C LEU A 75 -14.42 -8.76 -9.66
N ALA A 76 -13.79 -9.79 -10.23
CA ALA A 76 -14.30 -10.47 -11.41
C ALA A 76 -15.65 -11.15 -11.15
N GLU A 77 -15.82 -11.81 -10.01
CA GLU A 77 -17.10 -12.39 -9.59
C GLU A 77 -18.17 -11.33 -9.39
N TRP A 78 -17.85 -10.22 -8.73
CA TRP A 78 -18.77 -9.10 -8.55
C TRP A 78 -19.20 -8.49 -9.89
N GLN A 79 -18.26 -8.27 -10.80
CA GLN A 79 -18.55 -7.77 -12.14
C GLN A 79 -19.45 -8.73 -12.93
N LYS A 80 -19.19 -10.03 -12.83
CA LYS A 80 -20.01 -11.07 -13.47
C LYS A 80 -21.43 -11.06 -12.91
N ALA A 81 -21.61 -11.05 -11.59
CA ALA A 81 -22.92 -11.00 -10.95
C ALA A 81 -23.70 -9.74 -11.37
N LYS A 82 -23.03 -8.58 -11.41
CA LYS A 82 -23.62 -7.32 -11.89
C LYS A 82 -24.04 -7.39 -13.37
N ALA A 83 -23.22 -8.02 -14.22
CA ALA A 83 -23.54 -8.21 -15.62
C ALA A 83 -24.73 -9.16 -15.82
N GLU A 84 -24.81 -10.23 -15.05
CA GLU A 84 -25.94 -11.16 -15.05
C GLU A 84 -27.23 -10.49 -14.59
N GLU A 85 -27.19 -9.67 -13.53
CA GLU A 85 -28.32 -8.88 -13.05
C GLU A 85 -28.82 -7.90 -14.14
N LEU A 86 -27.89 -7.16 -14.77
CA LEU A 86 -28.24 -6.26 -15.86
C LEU A 86 -28.87 -7.00 -17.04
N ASN A 87 -28.33 -8.16 -17.40
CA ASN A 87 -28.84 -8.97 -18.51
C ASN A 87 -30.24 -9.53 -18.20
N ALA A 88 -30.47 -9.97 -16.96
CA ALA A 88 -31.80 -10.38 -16.49
C ALA A 88 -32.81 -9.21 -16.55
N ALA A 89 -32.41 -8.01 -16.13
CA ALA A 89 -33.25 -6.82 -16.22
C ALA A 89 -33.59 -6.45 -17.69
N LEU A 90 -32.61 -6.50 -18.59
CA LEU A 90 -32.82 -6.29 -20.02
C LEU A 90 -33.72 -7.34 -20.64
N SER A 91 -33.56 -8.61 -20.26
CA SER A 91 -34.40 -9.71 -20.72
C SER A 91 -35.85 -9.58 -20.23
N SER A 92 -36.07 -9.06 -19.02
CA SER A 92 -37.41 -8.76 -18.49
C SER A 92 -38.11 -7.63 -19.25
N LEU A 93 -37.35 -6.65 -19.75
CA LEU A 93 -37.87 -5.54 -20.56
C LEU A 93 -38.08 -5.94 -22.03
N ALA A 94 -37.56 -7.10 -22.47
CA ALA A 94 -37.67 -7.53 -23.86
C ALA A 94 -39.15 -7.69 -24.26
N VAL A 95 -39.59 -6.85 -25.19
CA VAL A 95 -40.94 -6.90 -25.75
C VAL A 95 -40.99 -8.05 -26.75
N SER A 96 -41.86 -9.03 -26.51
CA SER A 96 -42.10 -10.12 -27.46
C SER A 96 -42.72 -9.59 -28.76
N GLU A 97 -42.53 -10.32 -29.86
CA GLU A 97 -43.16 -10.01 -31.15
C GLU A 97 -44.68 -10.01 -30.99
N CYS A 98 -45.24 -8.81 -30.88
CA CYS A 98 -46.68 -8.61 -30.84
C CYS A 98 -47.24 -8.82 -32.26
N ASN A 99 -48.34 -9.56 -32.37
CA ASN A 99 -48.99 -9.80 -33.65
C ASN A 99 -49.61 -8.49 -34.18
N VAL A 100 -48.78 -7.71 -34.88
CA VAL A 100 -49.12 -6.41 -35.47
C VAL A 100 -50.17 -6.52 -36.58
N GLU A 101 -50.36 -7.72 -37.15
CA GLU A 101 -51.30 -7.94 -38.26
C GLU A 101 -52.77 -7.73 -37.87
N HIS A 102 -53.09 -7.78 -36.57
CA HIS A 102 -54.43 -7.47 -36.04
C HIS A 102 -54.50 -6.16 -35.26
N SER A 103 -53.44 -5.36 -35.29
CA SER A 103 -53.41 -4.08 -34.57
C SER A 103 -54.38 -3.08 -35.21
N ILE A 104 -55.25 -2.49 -34.40
CA ILE A 104 -56.21 -1.44 -34.79
C ILE A 104 -55.55 -0.05 -34.70
N LEU A 105 -54.28 0.01 -34.30
CA LEU A 105 -53.54 1.26 -34.09
C LEU A 105 -53.03 1.82 -35.43
N ASN A 106 -53.03 3.14 -35.57
CA ASN A 106 -52.51 3.82 -36.75
C ASN A 106 -50.98 3.64 -36.85
N PRO A 107 -50.44 2.94 -37.86
CA PRO A 107 -48.99 2.72 -37.99
C PRO A 107 -48.22 4.02 -38.30
N LEU A 108 -48.91 5.09 -38.72
CA LEU A 108 -48.31 6.39 -39.00
C LEU A 108 -48.43 7.37 -37.82
N ALA A 109 -48.91 6.94 -36.65
CA ALA A 109 -49.01 7.83 -35.50
C ALA A 109 -47.61 8.30 -35.04
N ALA A 110 -47.43 9.62 -34.95
CA ALA A 110 -46.15 10.26 -34.67
C ALA A 110 -45.55 9.92 -33.29
N GLU A 111 -46.37 9.33 -32.40
CA GLU A 111 -46.00 8.87 -31.07
C GLU A 111 -45.15 7.58 -31.09
N PHE A 112 -45.29 6.75 -32.13
CA PHE A 112 -44.53 5.49 -32.27
C PHE A 112 -43.18 5.65 -32.94
N VAL A 113 -42.88 6.83 -33.51
CA VAL A 113 -41.56 7.14 -34.04
C VAL A 113 -40.68 7.50 -32.85
N PRO A 114 -39.60 6.73 -32.54
CA PRO A 114 -38.72 7.03 -31.42
C PRO A 114 -38.20 8.46 -31.53
N GLN A 115 -38.76 9.35 -30.69
CA GLN A 115 -38.30 10.71 -30.64
C GLN A 115 -36.97 10.70 -29.89
N LYS A 116 -35.93 11.24 -30.51
CA LYS A 116 -34.71 11.58 -29.79
C LYS A 116 -35.15 12.68 -28.82
N HIS A 117 -35.44 12.32 -27.57
CA HIS A 117 -35.56 13.31 -26.52
C HIS A 117 -34.17 13.93 -26.37
N ILE A 118 -33.94 14.99 -27.15
CA ILE A 118 -32.95 15.99 -26.80
C ILE A 118 -33.46 16.51 -25.47
N ILE A 119 -32.84 16.03 -24.38
CA ILE A 119 -33.05 16.56 -23.04
C ILE A 119 -32.74 18.05 -23.18
N GLY A 120 -33.79 18.86 -23.27
CA GLY A 120 -33.70 20.29 -23.48
C GLY A 120 -33.13 20.94 -22.25
N LEU A 121 -31.81 20.97 -22.15
CA LEU A 121 -31.09 21.99 -21.39
C LEU A 121 -31.28 23.33 -22.12
N GLY A 122 -32.43 23.96 -21.88
CA GLY A 122 -32.64 25.40 -22.13
C GLY A 122 -33.24 25.96 -20.84
N THR A 123 -32.44 26.50 -19.92
CA THR A 123 -32.04 27.91 -19.88
C THR A 123 -33.21 28.83 -20.22
N SER A 124 -33.82 29.38 -19.18
CA SER A 124 -34.69 30.56 -19.23
C SER A 124 -34.01 31.76 -19.86
#